data_AF-A0A257A6X1-F1
#
_entry.id   AF-A0A257A6X1-F1
#
_cell.length_a   1.000
_cell.length_b   1.000
_cell.length_c   1.000
_cell.angle_alpha   90.00
_cell.angle_beta   90.00
_cell.angle_gamma   90.00
#
_symmetry.space_group_name_H-M   'P 1'
#
loop_
_entity.id
_entity.type
_entity.pdbx_description
1 polymer ?
#
loop_
_entity_poly.entity_id
_entity_poly.type
_entity_poly.pdbx_seq_one_letter_code
_entity_poly.pdbx_strand_id
1 'polypeptide(L)'
;MEENVIESYVEKIDDEFLWYGVRFVGEVAISLAREEMGENLQDDYILIETLETYNDVVSIINLLKERKIEWKRIEEIKGKEDPVADSLDKKLEEMEEMRDYLYTEIEKRAKKVAPNLTALVGPIIAANLISDAGRLERLAKLPASTIQVLGAEDAFFRHLKSGTKCPKHGTIFKVAEVRNAPKKLRGKIARALAAKLAIAARVDYYRGEFIGDLLKEEFLKRVEEIKDDYHGKRR
;
A
#
# COMPACT_ATOMS: atom_id res chain seq x y z
N MET A 1 57.04 -16.65 28.81
CA MET A 1 57.73 -16.51 27.51
C MET A 1 56.83 -16.80 26.31
N GLU A 2 55.56 -17.22 26.50
CA GLU A 2 54.63 -17.48 25.39
C GLU A 2 53.67 -16.31 25.06
N GLU A 3 53.46 -15.35 25.97
CA GLU A 3 52.66 -14.13 25.67
C GLU A 3 53.33 -13.23 24.61
N ASN A 4 54.67 -13.19 24.56
CA ASN A 4 55.43 -12.38 23.60
C ASN A 4 55.40 -12.90 22.16
N VAL A 5 54.97 -14.16 21.95
CA VAL A 5 54.93 -14.73 20.59
C VAL A 5 53.69 -14.21 19.87
N ILE A 6 52.54 -14.19 20.53
CA ILE A 6 51.27 -13.74 19.94
C ILE A 6 51.30 -12.23 19.63
N GLU A 7 51.83 -11.40 20.53
CA GLU A 7 51.97 -9.95 20.29
C GLU A 7 52.85 -9.66 19.07
N SER A 8 53.93 -10.41 18.86
CA SER A 8 54.82 -10.25 17.68
C SER A 8 54.19 -10.68 16.35
N TYR A 9 53.17 -11.53 16.38
CA TYR A 9 52.38 -11.90 15.18
C TYR A 9 51.28 -10.89 14.89
N VAL A 10 50.69 -10.28 15.92
CA VAL A 10 49.66 -9.23 15.79
C VAL A 10 50.27 -7.93 15.26
N GLU A 11 51.49 -7.57 15.70
CA GLU A 11 52.23 -6.40 15.17
C GLU A 11 52.71 -6.56 13.72
N LYS A 12 52.68 -7.78 13.16
CA LYS A 12 53.06 -8.07 11.77
C LYS A 12 51.89 -8.16 10.81
N ILE A 13 50.67 -7.93 11.28
CA ILE A 13 49.54 -7.79 10.38
C ILE A 13 49.62 -6.38 9.81
N ASP A 14 50.13 -6.29 8.58
CA ASP A 14 50.23 -5.03 7.85
C ASP A 14 48.84 -4.37 7.80
N ASP A 15 48.78 -3.04 7.96
CA ASP A 15 47.53 -2.29 7.91
C ASP A 15 46.78 -2.57 6.61
N GLU A 16 47.52 -2.84 5.52
CA GLU A 16 46.98 -3.28 4.24
C GLU A 16 46.25 -4.63 4.32
N PHE A 17 46.80 -5.60 5.05
CA PHE A 17 46.19 -6.93 5.25
C PHE A 17 44.93 -6.86 6.14
N LEU A 18 44.96 -6.02 7.18
CA LEU A 18 43.79 -5.68 7.99
C LEU A 18 42.71 -5.00 7.14
N TRP A 19 43.10 -4.11 6.23
CA TRP A 19 42.19 -3.41 5.33
C TRP A 19 41.56 -4.36 4.30
N TYR A 20 42.33 -5.27 3.71
CA TYR A 20 41.81 -6.33 2.85
C TYR A 20 40.87 -7.28 3.61
N GLY A 21 41.18 -7.62 4.86
CA GLY A 21 40.32 -8.46 5.72
C GLY A 21 38.98 -7.80 6.03
N VAL A 22 38.99 -6.52 6.44
CA VAL A 22 37.75 -5.76 6.70
C VAL A 22 36.92 -5.60 5.42
N ARG A 23 37.58 -5.31 4.29
CA ARG A 23 36.90 -5.21 3.00
C ARG A 23 36.29 -6.54 2.56
N PHE A 24 37.01 -7.65 2.73
CA PHE A 24 36.53 -9.00 2.42
C PHE A 24 35.32 -9.38 3.29
N VAL A 25 35.37 -9.14 4.61
CA VAL A 25 34.22 -9.36 5.49
C VAL A 25 33.04 -8.48 5.09
N GLY A 26 33.29 -7.22 4.71
CA GLY A 26 32.27 -6.33 4.18
C GLY A 26 31.64 -6.84 2.87
N GLU A 27 32.45 -7.30 1.92
CA GLU A 27 31.98 -7.85 0.64
C GLU A 27 31.19 -9.16 0.83
N VAL A 28 31.64 -10.04 1.73
CA VAL A 28 30.91 -11.27 2.10
C VAL A 28 29.61 -10.94 2.81
N ALA A 29 29.60 -10.00 3.77
CA ALA A 29 28.39 -9.57 4.48
C ALA A 29 27.38 -8.92 3.53
N ILE A 30 27.83 -8.09 2.58
CA ILE A 30 26.98 -7.50 1.54
C ILE A 30 26.43 -8.59 0.61
N SER A 31 27.25 -9.58 0.23
CA SER A 31 26.82 -10.67 -0.65
C SER A 31 25.79 -11.57 0.03
N LEU A 32 26.02 -11.94 1.30
CA LEU A 32 25.06 -12.69 2.12
C LEU A 32 23.76 -11.89 2.32
N ALA A 33 23.87 -10.60 2.65
CA ALA A 33 22.69 -9.73 2.78
C ALA A 33 21.93 -9.62 1.44
N ARG A 34 22.62 -9.57 0.30
CA ARG A 34 21.97 -9.57 -1.03
C ARG A 34 21.31 -10.90 -1.35
N GLU A 35 21.89 -12.01 -0.94
CA GLU A 35 21.32 -13.35 -1.11
C GLU A 35 20.06 -13.49 -0.24
N GLU A 36 20.15 -13.14 1.05
CA GLU A 36 19.01 -13.07 1.96
C GLU A 36 17.93 -12.08 1.47
N MET A 37 18.32 -10.91 0.95
CA MET A 37 17.39 -9.93 0.39
C MET A 37 16.80 -10.39 -0.94
N GLY A 38 17.55 -11.12 -1.76
CA GLY A 38 17.10 -11.69 -3.03
C GLY A 38 16.04 -12.78 -2.82
N GLU A 39 16.24 -13.61 -1.78
CA GLU A 39 15.21 -14.55 -1.31
C GLU A 39 14.01 -13.84 -0.65
N ASN A 40 14.23 -12.69 0.00
CA ASN A 40 13.20 -11.88 0.68
C ASN A 40 12.57 -10.76 -0.16
N LEU A 41 12.95 -10.61 -1.45
CA LEU A 41 12.29 -9.72 -2.42
C LEU A 41 10.94 -10.35 -2.82
N GLN A 42 10.11 -10.60 -1.81
CA GLN A 42 8.82 -11.24 -1.93
C GLN A 42 7.92 -10.37 -2.80
N ASP A 43 6.99 -11.04 -3.48
CA ASP A 43 6.09 -10.42 -4.44
C ASP A 43 5.29 -9.22 -3.86
N ASP A 44 5.13 -9.14 -2.54
CA ASP A 44 4.46 -8.03 -1.85
C ASP A 44 5.26 -6.73 -1.85
N TYR A 45 6.60 -6.77 -1.82
CA TYR A 45 7.44 -5.58 -1.95
C TYR A 45 7.27 -4.94 -3.33
N ILE A 46 7.36 -5.75 -4.39
CA ILE A 46 7.20 -5.26 -5.76
C ILE A 46 5.78 -4.72 -5.97
N LEU A 47 4.77 -5.35 -5.37
CA LEU A 47 3.40 -4.84 -5.39
C LEU A 47 3.29 -3.44 -4.76
N ILE A 48 3.94 -3.21 -3.61
CA ILE A 48 3.97 -1.90 -2.94
C ILE A 48 4.65 -0.86 -3.84
N GLU A 49 5.85 -1.15 -4.36
CA GLU A 49 6.56 -0.20 -5.22
C GLU A 49 5.78 0.12 -6.51
N THR A 50 5.10 -0.88 -7.08
CA THR A 50 4.22 -0.66 -8.26
C THR A 50 3.04 0.24 -7.89
N LEU A 51 2.47 0.08 -6.69
CA LEU A 51 1.38 0.92 -6.19
C LEU A 51 1.83 2.36 -5.95
N GLU A 52 2.98 2.58 -5.32
CA GLU A 52 3.48 3.94 -5.08
C GLU A 52 3.79 4.64 -6.40
N THR A 53 4.41 3.94 -7.34
CA THR A 53 4.61 4.45 -8.71
C THR A 53 3.28 4.83 -9.37
N TYR A 54 2.23 4.00 -9.22
CA TYR A 54 0.90 4.30 -9.72
C TYR A 54 0.29 5.54 -9.06
N ASN A 55 0.44 5.71 -7.75
CA ASN A 55 -0.05 6.88 -7.02
C ASN A 55 0.64 8.17 -7.47
N ASP A 56 1.96 8.11 -7.71
CA ASP A 56 2.75 9.22 -8.22
C ASP A 56 2.29 9.62 -9.63
N VAL A 57 2.12 8.64 -10.53
CA VAL A 57 1.60 8.87 -11.89
C VAL A 57 0.21 9.50 -11.84
N VAL A 58 -0.70 9.00 -10.98
CA VAL A 58 -2.04 9.59 -10.82
C VAL A 58 -1.96 11.04 -10.32
N SER A 59 -1.05 11.32 -9.37
CA SER A 59 -0.85 12.67 -8.86
C SER A 59 -0.33 13.63 -9.93
N ILE A 60 0.64 13.17 -10.74
CA ILE A 60 1.16 13.92 -11.88
C ILE A 60 0.03 14.17 -12.90
N ILE A 61 -0.75 13.17 -13.26
CA ILE A 61 -1.90 13.31 -14.18
C ILE A 61 -2.86 14.39 -13.68
N ASN A 62 -3.18 14.42 -12.37
CA ASN A 62 -4.08 15.43 -11.81
C ASN A 62 -3.49 16.84 -11.95
N LEU A 63 -2.20 17.03 -11.64
CA LEU A 63 -1.52 18.31 -11.82
C LEU A 63 -1.52 18.76 -13.29
N LEU A 64 -1.22 17.84 -14.22
CA LEU A 64 -1.24 18.13 -15.66
C LEU A 64 -2.64 18.46 -16.16
N LYS A 65 -3.69 17.78 -15.67
CA LYS A 65 -5.09 18.09 -15.98
C LYS A 65 -5.49 19.48 -15.51
N GLU A 66 -5.06 19.90 -14.32
CA GLU A 66 -5.27 21.28 -13.87
C GLU A 66 -4.56 22.28 -14.77
N ARG A 67 -3.30 22.02 -15.16
CA ARG A 67 -2.58 22.92 -16.07
C ARG A 67 -3.24 22.99 -17.45
N LYS A 68 -3.77 21.88 -17.96
CA LYS A 68 -4.53 21.82 -19.22
C LYS A 68 -5.75 22.72 -19.18
N ILE A 69 -6.48 22.76 -18.06
CA ILE A 69 -7.62 23.66 -17.90
C ILE A 69 -7.18 25.13 -18.00
N GLU A 70 -6.05 25.50 -17.40
CA GLU A 70 -5.54 26.88 -17.50
C GLU A 70 -5.07 27.22 -18.92
N TRP A 71 -4.41 26.31 -19.62
CA TRP A 71 -4.01 26.51 -21.02
C TRP A 71 -5.20 26.70 -21.94
N LYS A 72 -6.25 25.89 -21.78
CA LYS A 72 -7.50 26.06 -22.55
C LYS A 72 -8.12 27.45 -22.36
N ARG A 73 -8.13 27.98 -21.13
CA ARG A 73 -8.60 29.35 -20.88
C ARG A 73 -7.76 30.39 -21.62
N ILE A 74 -6.44 30.21 -21.67
CA ILE A 74 -5.54 31.12 -22.39
C ILE A 74 -5.82 31.08 -23.90
N GLU A 75 -6.01 29.89 -24.47
CA GLU A 75 -6.34 29.71 -25.89
C GLU A 75 -7.68 30.33 -26.25
N GLU A 76 -8.70 30.16 -25.41
CA GLU A 76 -10.01 30.82 -25.55
C GLU A 76 -9.88 32.34 -25.57
N ILE A 77 -9.04 32.93 -24.71
CA ILE A 77 -8.80 34.38 -24.65
C ILE A 77 -8.01 34.86 -25.88
N LYS A 78 -6.98 34.12 -26.29
CA LYS A 78 -6.13 34.47 -27.44
C LYS A 78 -6.80 34.20 -28.78
N GLY A 79 -7.83 33.35 -28.82
CA GLY A 79 -8.49 32.90 -30.04
C GLY A 79 -7.61 32.02 -30.94
N LYS A 80 -6.54 31.43 -30.39
CA LYS A 80 -5.64 30.52 -31.12
C LYS A 80 -5.01 29.51 -30.18
N GLU A 81 -4.73 28.32 -30.71
CA GLU A 81 -4.02 27.25 -30.01
C GLU A 81 -2.55 27.61 -29.76
N ASP A 82 -1.99 27.04 -28.71
CA ASP A 82 -0.59 27.21 -28.32
C ASP A 82 0.16 25.86 -28.38
N PRO A 83 1.31 25.76 -29.06
CA PRO A 83 2.07 24.50 -29.16
C PRO A 83 2.43 23.87 -27.80
N VAL A 84 2.51 24.67 -26.73
CA VAL A 84 2.74 24.15 -25.38
C VAL A 84 1.53 23.35 -24.87
N ALA A 85 0.31 23.78 -25.19
CA ALA A 85 -0.91 23.05 -24.83
C ALA A 85 -0.99 21.71 -25.56
N ASP A 86 -0.65 21.66 -26.85
CA ASP A 86 -0.57 20.42 -27.63
C ASP A 86 0.47 19.45 -27.06
N SER A 87 1.64 19.95 -26.68
CA SER A 87 2.68 19.13 -26.06
C SER A 87 2.25 18.58 -24.70
N LEU A 88 1.47 19.34 -23.94
CA LEU A 88 0.91 18.91 -22.66
C LEU A 88 -0.12 17.79 -22.87
N ASP A 89 -0.93 17.89 -23.91
CA ASP A 89 -1.94 16.88 -24.25
C ASP A 89 -1.31 15.53 -24.59
N LYS A 90 -0.28 15.52 -25.44
CA LYS A 90 0.50 14.31 -25.72
C LYS A 90 1.10 13.71 -24.46
N LYS A 91 1.70 14.53 -23.60
CA LYS A 91 2.30 14.05 -22.35
C LYS A 91 1.25 13.48 -21.40
N LEU A 92 0.06 14.07 -21.38
CA LEU A 92 -1.06 13.58 -20.58
C LEU A 92 -1.52 12.21 -21.07
N GLU A 93 -1.66 12.01 -22.38
CA GLU A 93 -1.99 10.71 -22.99
C GLU A 93 -0.98 9.63 -22.59
N GLU A 94 0.32 9.89 -22.75
CA GLU A 94 1.39 8.97 -22.34
C GLU A 94 1.30 8.58 -20.85
N MET A 95 0.99 9.54 -19.98
CA MET A 95 0.83 9.29 -18.55
C MET A 95 -0.42 8.45 -18.25
N GLU A 96 -1.52 8.68 -18.96
CA GLU A 96 -2.74 7.87 -18.82
C GLU A 96 -2.52 6.42 -19.29
N GLU A 97 -1.78 6.20 -20.37
CA GLU A 97 -1.36 4.86 -20.81
C GLU A 97 -0.49 4.16 -19.75
N MET A 98 0.48 4.87 -19.17
CA MET A 98 1.33 4.35 -18.09
C MET A 98 0.51 3.99 -16.86
N ARG A 99 -0.47 4.82 -16.47
CA ARG A 99 -1.40 4.52 -15.37
C ARG A 99 -2.14 3.21 -15.62
N ASP A 100 -2.66 3.00 -16.82
CA ASP A 100 -3.47 1.82 -17.16
C ASP A 100 -2.60 0.54 -17.21
N TYR A 101 -1.37 0.66 -17.70
CA TYR A 101 -0.37 -0.40 -17.60
C TYR A 101 -0.07 -0.77 -16.15
N LEU A 102 0.24 0.23 -15.30
CA LEU A 102 0.52 0.01 -13.88
C LEU A 102 -0.68 -0.60 -13.14
N TYR A 103 -1.90 -0.16 -13.43
CA TYR A 103 -3.12 -0.76 -12.87
C TYR A 103 -3.21 -2.25 -13.19
N THR A 104 -2.95 -2.61 -14.45
CA THR A 104 -2.98 -4.01 -14.91
C THR A 104 -1.92 -4.85 -14.20
N GLU A 105 -0.73 -4.30 -13.98
CA GLU A 105 0.33 -4.99 -13.24
C GLU A 105 0.00 -5.12 -11.74
N ILE A 106 -0.58 -4.10 -11.12
CA ILE A 106 -1.09 -4.16 -9.75
C ILE A 106 -2.17 -5.24 -9.64
N GLU A 107 -3.10 -5.33 -10.61
CA GLU A 107 -4.15 -6.34 -10.59
C GLU A 107 -3.58 -7.76 -10.62
N LYS A 108 -2.65 -8.05 -11.54
CA LYS A 108 -1.98 -9.35 -11.63
C LYS A 108 -1.24 -9.70 -10.35
N ARG A 109 -0.44 -8.76 -9.83
CA ARG A 109 0.38 -8.97 -8.63
C ARG A 109 -0.45 -9.09 -7.37
N ALA A 110 -1.47 -8.25 -7.19
CA ALA A 110 -2.36 -8.33 -6.04
C ALA A 110 -3.13 -9.66 -5.99
N LYS A 111 -3.59 -10.18 -7.14
CA LYS A 111 -4.21 -11.52 -7.21
C LYS A 111 -3.24 -12.65 -6.87
N LYS A 112 -1.95 -12.49 -7.17
CA LYS A 112 -0.90 -13.47 -6.82
C LYS A 112 -0.54 -13.41 -5.33
N VAL A 113 -0.35 -12.19 -4.80
CA VAL A 113 0.13 -11.93 -3.44
C VAL A 113 -0.96 -12.10 -2.39
N ALA A 114 -2.15 -11.57 -2.67
CA ALA A 114 -3.25 -11.49 -1.73
C ALA A 114 -4.61 -11.69 -2.44
N PRO A 115 -4.88 -12.91 -2.94
CA PRO A 115 -6.11 -13.20 -3.67
C PRO A 115 -7.38 -12.96 -2.83
N ASN A 116 -7.38 -13.30 -1.54
CA ASN A 116 -8.55 -13.14 -0.69
C ASN A 116 -8.85 -11.66 -0.39
N LEU A 117 -7.82 -10.86 -0.08
CA LEU A 117 -7.97 -9.41 0.07
C LEU A 117 -8.47 -8.78 -1.24
N THR A 118 -7.90 -9.18 -2.38
CA THR A 118 -8.27 -8.65 -3.70
C THR A 118 -9.73 -8.96 -4.04
N ALA A 119 -10.23 -10.15 -3.73
CA ALA A 119 -11.64 -10.51 -3.96
C ALA A 119 -12.61 -9.63 -3.14
N LEU A 120 -12.24 -9.30 -1.90
CA LEU A 120 -13.04 -8.50 -0.97
C LEU A 120 -13.11 -7.02 -1.36
N VAL A 121 -11.96 -6.39 -1.63
CA VAL A 121 -11.88 -4.91 -1.77
C VAL A 121 -11.30 -4.42 -3.10
N GLY A 122 -10.92 -5.33 -3.98
CA GLY A 122 -10.24 -5.02 -5.25
C GLY A 122 -8.73 -4.81 -5.09
N PRO A 123 -7.98 -4.83 -6.20
CA PRO A 123 -6.51 -4.91 -6.19
C PRO A 123 -5.86 -3.65 -5.62
N ILE A 124 -6.35 -2.46 -5.97
CA ILE A 124 -5.80 -1.19 -5.49
C ILE A 124 -5.95 -1.08 -3.97
N ILE A 125 -7.13 -1.36 -3.42
CA ILE A 125 -7.37 -1.22 -1.98
C ILE A 125 -6.61 -2.29 -1.20
N ALA A 126 -6.54 -3.53 -1.73
CA ALA A 126 -5.72 -4.58 -1.15
C ALA A 126 -4.24 -4.18 -1.09
N ALA A 127 -3.69 -3.66 -2.20
CA ALA A 127 -2.32 -3.17 -2.25
C ALA A 127 -2.08 -1.99 -1.29
N ASN A 128 -3.02 -1.04 -1.19
CA ASN A 128 -2.92 0.06 -0.22
C ASN A 128 -2.87 -0.46 1.22
N LEU A 129 -3.69 -1.45 1.59
CA LEU A 129 -3.67 -2.02 2.94
C LEU A 129 -2.34 -2.71 3.27
N ILE A 130 -1.74 -3.37 2.27
CA ILE A 130 -0.42 -3.99 2.39
C ILE A 130 0.65 -2.90 2.54
N SER A 131 0.59 -1.83 1.75
CA SER A 131 1.50 -0.67 1.84
C SER A 131 1.36 0.04 3.20
N ASP A 132 0.14 0.36 3.64
CA ASP A 132 -0.14 0.99 4.94
C ASP A 132 0.40 0.16 6.12
N ALA A 133 0.36 -1.19 6.00
CA ALA A 133 0.94 -2.09 6.98
C ALA A 133 2.45 -2.29 6.81
N GLY A 134 3.03 -1.93 5.66
CA GLY A 134 4.42 -2.10 5.27
C GLY A 134 4.72 -3.40 4.51
N ARG A 135 4.08 -4.52 4.89
CA ARG A 135 4.19 -5.85 4.24
C ARG A 135 2.94 -6.68 4.53
N LEU A 136 2.69 -7.71 3.71
CA LEU A 136 1.55 -8.62 3.92
C LEU A 136 1.66 -9.38 5.25
N GLU A 137 2.88 -9.76 5.64
CA GLU A 137 3.14 -10.40 6.93
C GLU A 137 2.64 -9.56 8.10
N ARG A 138 2.99 -8.28 8.11
CA ARG A 138 2.60 -7.36 9.18
C ARG A 138 1.10 -7.18 9.19
N LEU A 139 0.48 -7.02 8.01
CA LEU A 139 -0.98 -6.92 7.87
C LEU A 139 -1.71 -8.14 8.48
N ALA A 140 -1.23 -9.36 8.23
CA ALA A 140 -1.81 -10.59 8.78
C ALA A 140 -1.77 -10.64 10.33
N LYS A 141 -0.77 -10.01 10.94
CA LYS A 141 -0.60 -9.93 12.40
C LYS A 141 -1.46 -8.84 13.05
N LEU A 142 -1.98 -7.87 12.28
CA LEU A 142 -2.78 -6.78 12.82
C LEU A 142 -4.17 -7.26 13.30
N PRO A 143 -4.71 -6.66 14.38
CA PRO A 143 -6.10 -6.84 14.76
C PRO A 143 -7.03 -6.05 13.80
N ALA A 144 -8.28 -6.48 13.71
CA ALA A 144 -9.29 -5.84 12.86
C ALA A 144 -9.50 -4.35 13.21
N SER A 145 -9.37 -3.97 14.49
CA SER A 145 -9.48 -2.57 14.93
C SER A 145 -8.39 -1.68 14.36
N THR A 146 -7.17 -2.19 14.19
CA THR A 146 -6.07 -1.46 13.55
C THR A 146 -6.29 -1.40 12.04
N ILE A 147 -6.64 -2.53 11.40
CA ILE A 147 -6.96 -2.57 9.96
C ILE A 147 -8.08 -1.59 9.60
N GLN A 148 -9.05 -1.41 10.50
CA GLN A 148 -10.14 -0.46 10.31
C GLN A 148 -9.65 0.98 10.09
N VAL A 149 -8.56 1.38 10.73
CA VAL A 149 -8.05 2.76 10.74
C VAL A 149 -6.70 2.95 10.05
N LEU A 150 -6.16 1.92 9.39
CA LEU A 150 -4.96 2.04 8.53
C LEU A 150 -5.18 3.12 7.46
N GLY A 151 -4.20 3.98 7.26
CA GLY A 151 -4.28 5.16 6.38
C GLY A 151 -4.96 6.38 7.03
N ALA A 152 -5.28 6.32 8.32
CA ALA A 152 -5.79 7.45 9.11
C ALA A 152 -4.98 7.69 10.39
N GLU A 153 -3.71 7.33 10.38
CA GLU A 153 -2.75 7.39 11.48
C GLU A 153 -2.70 8.79 12.09
N ASP A 154 -2.62 9.84 11.26
CA ASP A 154 -2.56 11.22 11.74
C ASP A 154 -3.81 11.62 12.55
N ALA A 155 -4.98 11.21 12.10
CA ALA A 155 -6.24 11.47 12.82
C ALA A 155 -6.32 10.60 14.09
N PHE A 156 -5.85 9.37 14.01
CA PHE A 156 -5.80 8.43 15.13
C PHE A 156 -4.85 8.89 16.24
N PHE A 157 -3.62 9.29 15.90
CA PHE A 157 -2.64 9.81 16.85
C PHE A 157 -3.10 11.14 17.45
N ARG A 158 -3.79 11.99 16.68
CA ARG A 158 -4.41 13.21 17.21
C ARG A 158 -5.50 12.88 18.23
N HIS A 159 -6.35 11.88 17.97
CA HIS A 159 -7.31 11.39 18.95
C HIS A 159 -6.63 10.95 20.25
N LEU A 160 -5.54 10.16 20.16
CA LEU A 160 -4.79 9.70 21.33
C LEU A 160 -4.17 10.86 22.14
N LYS A 161 -3.66 11.89 21.46
CA LYS A 161 -3.01 13.04 22.10
C LYS A 161 -4.01 14.05 22.70
N SER A 162 -5.09 14.35 22.00
CA SER A 162 -5.98 15.47 22.35
C SER A 162 -7.41 15.06 22.73
N GLY A 163 -7.72 13.76 22.73
CA GLY A 163 -9.06 13.27 23.05
C GLY A 163 -10.14 13.65 22.04
N THR A 164 -9.75 14.09 20.84
CA THR A 164 -10.66 14.41 19.73
C THR A 164 -11.45 13.17 19.27
N LYS A 165 -12.43 13.27 18.37
CA LYS A 165 -13.20 12.07 17.96
C LYS A 165 -12.30 11.11 17.16
N CYS A 166 -12.27 9.84 17.58
CA CYS A 166 -11.54 8.78 16.89
C CYS A 166 -12.02 8.62 15.43
N PRO A 167 -11.12 8.45 14.44
CA PRO A 167 -11.51 8.15 13.07
C PRO A 167 -12.29 6.83 12.99
N LYS A 168 -13.31 6.79 12.13
CA LYS A 168 -14.16 5.60 11.97
C LYS A 168 -13.62 4.59 10.97
N HIS A 169 -12.76 5.04 10.07
CA HIS A 169 -12.21 4.29 8.96
C HIS A 169 -10.99 5.04 8.41
N GLY A 170 -10.00 4.31 7.88
CA GLY A 170 -8.92 4.87 7.08
C GLY A 170 -9.09 4.54 5.59
N THR A 171 -8.09 3.90 4.98
CA THR A 171 -8.05 3.48 3.57
C THR A 171 -9.30 2.71 3.13
N ILE A 172 -9.86 1.87 4.01
CA ILE A 172 -11.08 1.10 3.72
C ILE A 172 -12.32 1.97 3.44
N PHE A 173 -12.26 3.28 3.69
CA PHE A 173 -13.32 4.22 3.26
C PHE A 173 -13.50 4.28 1.75
N LYS A 174 -12.46 3.95 0.97
CA LYS A 174 -12.49 3.93 -0.50
C LYS A 174 -13.44 2.84 -1.05
N VAL A 175 -13.77 1.81 -0.24
CA VAL A 175 -14.67 0.72 -0.60
C VAL A 175 -16.11 1.22 -0.75
N ALA A 176 -16.79 0.83 -1.83
CA ALA A 176 -18.08 1.41 -2.24
C ALA A 176 -19.16 1.28 -1.15
N GLU A 177 -19.23 0.12 -0.50
CA GLU A 177 -20.17 -0.22 0.57
C GLU A 177 -19.98 0.70 1.79
N VAL A 178 -18.75 1.12 2.08
CA VAL A 178 -18.44 2.06 3.17
C VAL A 178 -18.68 3.50 2.72
N ARG A 179 -18.17 3.90 1.56
CA ARG A 179 -18.24 5.27 1.04
C ARG A 179 -19.68 5.74 0.85
N ASN A 180 -20.50 4.90 0.22
CA ASN A 180 -21.86 5.22 -0.18
C ASN A 180 -22.86 5.06 0.97
N ALA A 181 -22.47 4.41 2.07
CA ALA A 181 -23.34 4.25 3.23
C ALA A 181 -23.61 5.59 3.97
N PRO A 182 -24.80 5.75 4.60
CA PRO A 182 -25.11 6.88 5.46
C PRO A 182 -24.05 7.08 6.56
N LYS A 183 -23.71 8.33 6.89
CA LYS A 183 -22.68 8.69 7.90
C LYS A 183 -22.81 7.96 9.25
N LYS A 184 -24.05 7.61 9.66
CA LYS A 184 -24.35 6.87 10.89
C LYS A 184 -23.97 5.38 10.81
N LEU A 185 -23.99 4.79 9.61
CA LEU A 185 -23.73 3.37 9.37
C LEU A 185 -22.29 3.07 8.97
N ARG A 186 -21.56 4.04 8.40
CA ARG A 186 -20.17 3.87 7.94
C ARG A 186 -19.27 3.18 8.94
N GLY A 187 -19.34 3.53 10.22
CA GLY A 187 -18.50 2.91 11.27
C GLY A 187 -18.86 1.45 11.56
N LYS A 188 -20.13 1.06 11.43
CA LYS A 188 -20.55 -0.35 11.60
C LYS A 188 -20.09 -1.19 10.41
N ILE A 189 -20.28 -0.66 9.20
CA ILE A 189 -19.89 -1.33 7.94
C ILE A 189 -18.36 -1.44 7.86
N ALA A 190 -17.62 -0.37 8.17
CA ALA A 190 -16.15 -0.38 8.21
C ALA A 190 -15.61 -1.42 9.19
N ARG A 191 -16.23 -1.56 10.38
CA ARG A 191 -15.85 -2.59 11.35
C ARG A 191 -16.10 -4.01 10.84
N ALA A 192 -17.26 -4.24 10.21
CA ALA A 192 -17.59 -5.54 9.62
C ALA A 192 -16.60 -5.90 8.49
N LEU A 193 -16.27 -4.94 7.64
CA LEU A 193 -15.28 -5.10 6.57
C LEU A 193 -13.89 -5.42 7.15
N ALA A 194 -13.43 -4.63 8.13
CA ALA A 194 -12.11 -4.83 8.75
C ALA A 194 -11.97 -6.21 9.41
N ALA A 195 -13.05 -6.77 9.96
CA ALA A 195 -13.05 -8.13 10.50
C ALA A 195 -12.82 -9.17 9.41
N LYS A 196 -13.46 -9.03 8.24
CA LYS A 196 -13.26 -9.94 7.10
C LYS A 196 -11.89 -9.76 6.44
N LEU A 197 -11.40 -8.52 6.35
CA LEU A 197 -10.05 -8.23 5.87
C LEU A 197 -8.97 -8.86 6.77
N ALA A 198 -9.16 -8.84 8.09
CA ALA A 198 -8.22 -9.49 9.03
C ALA A 198 -8.14 -11.01 8.82
N ILE A 199 -9.26 -11.65 8.47
CA ILE A 199 -9.29 -13.08 8.14
C ILE A 199 -8.59 -13.30 6.79
N ALA A 200 -8.97 -12.56 5.76
CA ALA A 200 -8.38 -12.66 4.42
C ALA A 200 -6.86 -12.47 4.43
N ALA A 201 -6.35 -11.44 5.11
CA ALA A 201 -4.91 -11.18 5.22
C ALA A 201 -4.14 -12.35 5.85
N ARG A 202 -4.72 -13.02 6.86
CA ARG A 202 -4.10 -14.18 7.50
C ARG A 202 -4.09 -15.39 6.58
N VAL A 203 -5.18 -15.64 5.87
CA VAL A 203 -5.27 -16.75 4.92
C VAL A 203 -4.31 -16.54 3.75
N ASP A 204 -4.24 -15.32 3.21
CA ASP A 204 -3.30 -14.95 2.14
C ASP A 204 -1.85 -15.15 2.57
N TYR A 205 -1.47 -14.72 3.79
CA TYR A 205 -0.08 -14.84 4.26
C TYR A 205 0.33 -16.28 4.62
N TYR A 206 -0.50 -17.00 5.37
CA TYR A 206 -0.16 -18.34 5.89
C TYR A 206 -0.45 -19.48 4.90
N ARG A 207 -0.69 -19.17 3.62
CA ARG A 207 -0.95 -20.12 2.50
C ARG A 207 -2.23 -20.94 2.63
N GLY A 208 -3.33 -20.30 2.98
CA GLY A 208 -4.64 -20.94 2.99
C GLY A 208 -5.31 -20.99 1.61
N GLU A 209 -6.37 -21.78 1.52
CA GLU A 209 -7.24 -21.89 0.34
C GLU A 209 -7.91 -20.55 0.00
N PHE A 210 -8.32 -20.39 -1.26
CA PHE A 210 -9.09 -19.22 -1.67
C PHE A 210 -10.51 -19.28 -1.08
N ILE A 211 -10.83 -18.32 -0.21
CA ILE A 211 -12.13 -18.13 0.45
C ILE A 211 -12.69 -16.70 0.21
N GLY A 212 -12.12 -15.95 -0.73
CA GLY A 212 -12.45 -14.54 -0.96
C GLY A 212 -13.93 -14.30 -1.29
N ASP A 213 -14.52 -15.16 -2.11
CA ASP A 213 -15.93 -15.06 -2.50
C ASP A 213 -16.87 -15.29 -1.30
N LEU A 214 -16.56 -16.30 -0.48
CA LEU A 214 -17.30 -16.58 0.76
C LEU A 214 -17.24 -15.39 1.72
N LEU A 215 -16.04 -14.84 1.96
CA LEU A 215 -15.88 -13.69 2.84
C LEU A 215 -16.64 -12.46 2.34
N LYS A 216 -16.70 -12.28 1.02
CA LYS A 216 -17.44 -11.19 0.38
C LYS A 216 -18.95 -11.37 0.54
N GLU A 217 -19.47 -12.57 0.33
CA GLU A 217 -20.88 -12.88 0.56
C GLU A 217 -21.28 -12.61 2.02
N GLU A 218 -20.49 -13.12 2.97
CA GLU A 218 -20.73 -12.89 4.41
C GLU A 218 -20.66 -11.40 4.78
N PHE A 219 -19.75 -10.65 4.17
CA PHE A 219 -19.68 -9.20 4.35
C PHE A 219 -20.94 -8.50 3.83
N LEU A 220 -21.36 -8.80 2.60
CA LEU A 220 -22.53 -8.18 1.97
C LEU A 220 -23.81 -8.47 2.73
N LYS A 221 -24.01 -9.72 3.17
CA LYS A 221 -25.12 -10.10 4.05
C LYS A 221 -25.14 -9.27 5.33
N ARG A 222 -23.97 -9.08 5.96
CA ARG A 222 -23.86 -8.25 7.17
C ARG A 222 -24.16 -6.77 6.89
N VAL A 223 -23.83 -6.26 5.70
CA VAL A 223 -24.16 -4.89 5.29
C VAL A 223 -25.67 -4.71 5.14
N GLU A 224 -26.37 -5.69 4.57
CA GLU A 224 -27.83 -5.69 4.44
C GLU A 224 -28.51 -5.66 5.81
N GLU A 225 -28.13 -6.56 6.73
CA GLU A 225 -28.63 -6.56 8.10
C GLU A 225 -28.48 -5.18 8.80
N ILE A 226 -27.31 -4.53 8.62
CA ILE A 226 -27.05 -3.21 9.19
C ILE A 226 -27.96 -2.13 8.58
N LYS A 227 -28.29 -2.23 7.30
CA LYS A 227 -29.19 -1.31 6.61
C LYS A 227 -30.64 -1.54 7.06
N ASP A 228 -31.08 -2.78 7.16
CA ASP A 228 -32.44 -3.13 7.57
C ASP A 228 -32.72 -2.67 9.00
N ASP A 229 -31.80 -2.91 9.93
CA ASP A 229 -31.85 -2.39 11.30
C ASP A 229 -32.01 -0.86 11.37
N TYR A 230 -31.44 -0.15 10.39
CA TYR A 230 -31.49 1.30 10.33
C TYR A 230 -32.82 1.82 9.79
N HIS A 231 -33.42 1.11 8.83
CA HIS A 231 -34.73 1.43 8.29
C HIS A 231 -35.86 1.03 9.24
N GLY A 232 -35.74 -0.11 9.94
CA GLY A 232 -36.69 -0.54 10.97
C GLY A 232 -36.79 0.41 12.15
N LYS A 233 -35.71 1.11 12.52
CA LYS A 233 -35.69 2.14 13.58
C LYS A 233 -36.27 3.51 13.17
N ARG A 234 -36.64 3.68 11.90
CA ARG A 234 -37.25 4.92 11.37
C ARG A 234 -38.76 4.80 11.13
N ARG A 235 -39.32 3.60 11.27
CA ARG A 235 -40.77 3.34 11.37
C ARG A 235 -41.15 3.32 12.84
#